data_AF-A0A452ZQL9-F1
#
_entry.id   AF-A0A452ZQL9-F1
#
_cell.length_a   1.000
_cell.length_b   1.000
_cell.length_c   1.000
_cell.angle_alpha   90.00
_cell.angle_beta   90.00
_cell.angle_gamma   90.00
#
_symmetry.space_group_name_H-M   'P 1'
#
loop_
_entity.id
_entity.type
_entity.pdbx_description
1 polymer ?
#
loop_
_entity_poly.entity_id
_entity_poly.type
_entity_poly.pdbx_seq_one_letter_code
_entity_poly.pdbx_strand_id
1 'polypeptide(L)'
;MVGNCTDVRLRYISCGPGNGISIGSIGETPVADRLEKIEVDTMFIANTSNGLLIKTWQDGCGYARKVKFANVVMKNVSDPIIIDQYRSEHPIPCGSTAATRTVAVEKIDYVNIAGTSASKRAVTFSCSDVVPCRQVSLKDVNLKRLSGRGASAYCRSASGKAAGVVVPESCLAGARAAGVEEQ
;
A
#
# COMPACT_ATOMS: atom_id res chain seq x y z
N MET A 1 -0.74 -6.80 -11.21
CA MET A 1 0.55 -7.53 -11.29
C MET A 1 0.50 -8.69 -10.32
N VAL A 2 1.07 -9.85 -10.65
CA VAL A 2 1.09 -11.05 -9.77
C VAL A 2 2.50 -11.31 -9.25
N GLY A 3 2.72 -12.40 -8.49
CA GLY A 3 4.05 -12.79 -7.99
C GLY A 3 5.12 -12.93 -9.07
N ASN A 4 6.40 -12.95 -8.66
CA ASN A 4 7.58 -13.17 -9.51
C ASN A 4 7.80 -12.09 -10.59
N CYS A 5 7.46 -10.84 -10.28
CA CYS A 5 7.70 -9.68 -11.13
C CYS A 5 8.88 -8.85 -10.60
N THR A 6 9.79 -8.43 -11.50
CA THR A 6 10.86 -7.50 -11.15
C THR A 6 11.10 -6.45 -12.24
N ASP A 7 11.52 -5.25 -11.83
CA ASP A 7 11.85 -4.12 -12.71
C ASP A 7 10.70 -3.74 -13.66
N VAL A 8 9.52 -3.52 -13.09
CA VAL A 8 8.31 -3.15 -13.82
C VAL A 8 8.03 -1.67 -13.60
N ARG A 9 7.74 -0.94 -14.68
CA ARG A 9 7.38 0.48 -14.63
C ARG A 9 6.06 0.73 -15.35
N LEU A 10 5.12 1.37 -14.65
CA LEU A 10 3.85 1.83 -15.20
C LEU A 10 3.83 3.35 -15.14
N ARG A 11 3.64 4.01 -16.30
CA ARG A 11 3.60 5.47 -16.37
C ARG A 11 2.55 6.00 -17.34
N TYR A 12 2.03 7.19 -17.05
CA TYR A 12 1.08 7.93 -17.90
C TYR A 12 -0.22 7.17 -18.18
N ILE A 13 -0.78 6.55 -17.14
CA ILE A 13 -2.01 5.75 -17.25
C ILE A 13 -3.16 6.46 -16.54
N SER A 14 -4.31 6.49 -17.22
CA SER A 14 -5.60 6.83 -16.64
C SER A 14 -6.41 5.54 -16.43
N CYS A 15 -6.86 5.29 -15.20
CA CYS A 15 -7.63 4.11 -14.82
C CYS A 15 -8.97 4.54 -14.21
N GLY A 16 -10.08 3.97 -14.70
CA GLY A 16 -11.39 4.24 -14.12
C GLY A 16 -12.53 4.22 -15.15
N PRO A 17 -13.73 3.76 -14.77
CA PRO A 17 -14.10 3.11 -13.49
C PRO A 17 -13.54 1.67 -13.38
N GLY A 18 -13.58 1.05 -12.19
CA GLY A 18 -13.13 -0.34 -11.99
C GLY A 18 -12.45 -0.59 -10.64
N ASN A 19 -11.43 -1.47 -10.62
CA ASN A 19 -10.79 -1.93 -9.39
C ASN A 19 -9.49 -1.22 -8.99
N GLY A 20 -9.01 -0.27 -9.81
CA GLY A 20 -7.75 0.44 -9.58
C GLY A 20 -6.50 -0.38 -9.92
N ILE A 21 -5.37 -0.01 -9.33
CA ILE A 21 -4.09 -0.67 -9.51
C ILE A 21 -3.85 -1.65 -8.36
N SER A 22 -3.73 -2.93 -8.70
CA SER A 22 -3.45 -4.00 -7.73
C SER A 22 -2.11 -4.68 -8.01
N ILE A 23 -1.29 -4.79 -6.96
CA ILE A 23 -0.10 -5.61 -6.88
C ILE A 23 -0.42 -6.82 -5.99
N GLY A 24 -0.43 -7.99 -6.59
CA GLY A 24 -0.82 -9.25 -5.98
C GLY A 24 -2.10 -9.86 -6.59
N SER A 25 -2.62 -10.94 -5.99
CA SER A 25 -2.18 -11.49 -4.70
C SER A 25 -0.77 -12.10 -4.78
N ILE A 26 0.04 -11.91 -3.74
CA ILE A 26 1.41 -12.46 -3.62
C ILE A 26 1.39 -13.59 -2.60
N GLY A 27 2.09 -14.68 -2.88
CA GLY A 27 2.15 -15.85 -2.01
C GLY A 27 0.94 -16.77 -2.16
N GLU A 28 0.32 -16.78 -3.35
CA GLU A 28 -0.86 -17.61 -3.65
C GLU A 28 -0.50 -19.08 -3.82
N THR A 29 0.77 -19.36 -4.10
CA THR A 29 1.25 -20.72 -4.31
C THR A 29 2.07 -21.20 -3.13
N PRO A 30 2.29 -22.52 -3.02
CA PRO A 30 3.22 -23.12 -2.05
C PRO A 30 4.69 -22.66 -2.18
N VAL A 31 5.03 -21.95 -3.25
CA VAL A 31 6.37 -21.49 -3.56
C VAL A 31 6.50 -20.01 -3.21
N ALA A 32 7.68 -19.61 -2.73
CA ALA A 32 7.92 -18.23 -2.36
C ALA A 32 7.86 -17.29 -3.58
N ASP A 33 6.93 -16.33 -3.57
CA ASP A 33 6.80 -15.29 -4.59
C ASP A 33 7.71 -14.10 -4.29
N ARG A 34 8.40 -13.60 -5.32
CA ARG A 34 9.31 -12.47 -5.18
C ARG A 34 8.86 -11.31 -6.06
N LEU A 35 8.57 -10.18 -5.46
CA LEU A 35 8.25 -8.94 -6.16
C LEU A 35 9.20 -7.83 -5.72
N GLU A 36 9.97 -7.28 -6.65
CA GLU A 36 10.80 -6.11 -6.35
C GLU A 36 11.04 -5.14 -7.49
N LYS A 37 11.32 -3.87 -7.14
CA LYS A 37 11.62 -2.79 -8.09
C LYS A 37 10.42 -2.51 -8.99
N ILE A 38 9.28 -2.23 -8.38
CA ILE A 38 8.07 -1.83 -9.09
C ILE A 38 7.90 -0.33 -8.94
N GLU A 39 7.72 0.38 -10.05
CA GLU A 39 7.43 1.81 -10.05
C GLU A 39 6.11 2.08 -10.78
N VAL A 40 5.17 2.70 -10.09
CA VAL A 40 3.91 3.19 -10.64
C VAL A 40 3.94 4.69 -10.50
N ASP A 41 4.03 5.40 -11.61
CA ASP A 41 4.27 6.84 -11.63
C ASP A 41 3.34 7.57 -12.59
N THR A 42 2.97 8.81 -12.29
CA THR A 42 2.16 9.64 -13.20
C THR A 42 0.85 8.95 -13.58
N MET A 43 -0.03 8.81 -12.59
CA MET A 43 -1.31 8.09 -12.72
C MET A 43 -2.50 9.01 -12.46
N PHE A 44 -3.59 8.80 -13.19
CA PHE A 44 -4.92 9.30 -12.83
C PHE A 44 -5.86 8.13 -12.54
N ILE A 45 -6.47 8.09 -11.36
CA ILE A 45 -7.37 7.01 -10.96
C ILE A 45 -8.72 7.60 -10.55
N ALA A 46 -9.81 7.21 -11.21
CA ALA A 46 -11.13 7.79 -10.96
C ALA A 46 -12.25 6.76 -10.88
N ASN A 47 -13.19 6.97 -9.94
CA ASN A 47 -14.41 6.14 -9.80
C ASN A 47 -14.09 4.63 -9.68
N THR A 48 -13.07 4.29 -8.90
CA THR A 48 -12.64 2.91 -8.65
C THR A 48 -12.92 2.47 -7.22
N SER A 49 -13.02 1.16 -7.01
CA SER A 49 -13.11 0.58 -5.67
C SER A 49 -11.81 0.78 -4.88
N ASN A 50 -10.65 0.54 -5.49
CA ASN A 50 -9.35 0.79 -4.87
C ASN A 50 -8.53 1.79 -5.67
N GLY A 51 -7.56 2.45 -5.04
CA GLY A 51 -6.54 3.25 -5.74
C GLY A 51 -5.31 2.40 -6.01
N LEU A 52 -4.48 2.27 -4.98
CA LEU A 52 -3.22 1.54 -4.98
C LEU A 52 -3.29 0.45 -3.92
N LEU A 53 -3.42 -0.79 -4.37
CA LEU A 53 -3.60 -1.96 -3.51
C LEU A 53 -2.38 -2.87 -3.61
N ILE A 54 -1.74 -3.16 -2.48
CA ILE A 54 -0.84 -4.31 -2.31
C ILE A 54 -1.59 -5.38 -1.52
N LYS A 55 -1.57 -6.60 -2.02
CA LYS A 55 -2.34 -7.70 -1.44
C LYS A 55 -1.50 -8.97 -1.34
N THR A 56 -1.44 -9.55 -0.15
CA THR A 56 -0.70 -10.79 0.10
C THR A 56 -1.58 -11.84 0.77
N TRP A 57 -1.24 -13.10 0.56
CA TRP A 57 -1.80 -14.22 1.30
C TRP A 57 -1.20 -14.29 2.70
N GLN A 58 -2.05 -14.54 3.69
CA GLN A 58 -1.64 -14.57 5.10
C GLN A 58 -0.63 -15.70 5.37
N ASP A 59 -0.86 -16.88 4.79
CA ASP A 59 -0.01 -18.07 4.92
C ASP A 59 0.95 -18.25 3.73
N GLY A 60 1.04 -17.24 2.86
CA GLY A 60 1.96 -17.21 1.73
C GLY A 60 3.39 -16.89 2.15
N CYS A 61 4.32 -16.96 1.20
CA CYS A 61 5.75 -16.78 1.48
C CYS A 61 6.44 -15.99 0.39
N GLY A 62 7.59 -15.42 0.74
CA GLY A 62 8.38 -14.58 -0.14
C GLY A 62 8.29 -13.11 0.27
N TYR A 63 8.34 -12.19 -0.70
CA TYR A 63 8.37 -10.76 -0.39
C TYR A 63 7.82 -9.87 -1.50
N ALA A 64 7.33 -8.70 -1.08
CA ALA A 64 7.11 -7.52 -1.89
C ALA A 64 7.99 -6.39 -1.36
N ARG A 65 8.97 -5.92 -2.14
CA ARG A 65 9.88 -4.87 -1.69
C ARG A 65 10.27 -3.87 -2.74
N LYS A 66 10.68 -2.67 -2.32
CA LYS A 66 11.11 -1.59 -3.24
C LYS A 66 10.01 -1.28 -4.27
N VAL A 67 8.81 -1.03 -3.75
CA VAL A 67 7.66 -0.62 -4.56
C VAL A 67 7.45 0.87 -4.35
N LYS A 68 7.34 1.62 -5.43
CA LYS A 68 7.15 3.06 -5.39
C LYS A 68 5.90 3.44 -6.17
N PHE A 69 5.00 4.13 -5.51
CA PHE A 69 3.86 4.82 -6.11
C PHE A 69 4.11 6.32 -6.05
N ALA A 70 4.17 6.98 -7.20
CA ALA A 70 4.51 8.39 -7.30
C ALA A 70 3.58 9.17 -8.22
N ASN A 71 3.36 10.44 -7.92
CA ASN A 71 2.63 11.37 -8.79
C ASN A 71 1.25 10.81 -9.21
N VAL A 72 0.42 10.48 -8.21
CA VAL A 72 -0.89 9.85 -8.43
C VAL A 72 -2.01 10.81 -8.03
N VAL A 73 -2.93 11.05 -8.96
CA VAL A 73 -4.13 11.85 -8.71
C VAL A 73 -5.35 10.94 -8.65
N MET A 74 -6.13 11.03 -7.57
CA MET A 74 -7.31 10.19 -7.34
C MET A 74 -8.60 11.02 -7.31
N LYS A 75 -9.67 10.51 -7.92
CA LYS A 75 -11.00 11.15 -7.88
C LYS A 75 -12.07 10.13 -7.56
N ASN A 76 -12.78 10.33 -6.45
CA ASN A 76 -13.89 9.47 -6.04
C ASN A 76 -13.48 7.97 -6.01
N VAL A 77 -12.36 7.68 -5.35
CA VAL A 77 -11.85 6.32 -5.16
C VAL A 77 -12.31 5.81 -3.80
N SER A 78 -12.94 4.64 -3.71
CA SER A 78 -13.49 4.18 -2.43
C SER A 78 -12.42 3.95 -1.38
N ASP A 79 -11.38 3.18 -1.69
CA ASP A 79 -10.25 2.88 -0.81
C ASP A 79 -8.92 3.24 -1.50
N PRO A 80 -8.45 4.49 -1.36
CA PRO A 80 -7.30 5.04 -2.09
C PRO A 80 -5.97 4.29 -1.94
N ILE A 81 -5.51 4.04 -0.71
CA ILE A 81 -4.20 3.42 -0.44
C ILE A 81 -4.39 2.24 0.51
N ILE A 82 -3.97 1.06 0.07
CA ILE A 82 -4.22 -0.19 0.78
C ILE A 82 -2.98 -1.10 0.75
N ILE A 83 -2.61 -1.62 1.93
CA ILE A 83 -1.83 -2.85 2.07
C ILE A 83 -2.70 -3.81 2.87
N ASP A 84 -2.99 -4.98 2.31
CA ASP A 84 -3.79 -6.01 2.96
C ASP A 84 -3.05 -7.36 2.92
N GLN A 85 -2.64 -7.83 4.10
CA GLN A 85 -1.97 -9.13 4.28
C GLN A 85 -2.90 -10.24 4.79
N TYR A 86 -4.20 -9.97 4.97
CA TYR A 86 -5.14 -10.91 5.58
C TYR A 86 -6.04 -11.60 4.56
N ARG A 87 -5.54 -11.86 3.34
CA ARG A 87 -6.26 -12.75 2.44
C ARG A 87 -6.17 -14.19 2.95
N SER A 88 -7.31 -14.70 3.40
CA SER A 88 -7.51 -16.05 3.91
C SER A 88 -7.98 -16.99 2.79
N GLU A 89 -7.43 -18.20 2.72
CA GLU A 89 -7.79 -19.42 1.91
C GLU A 89 -6.58 -20.09 1.18
N HIS A 90 -5.91 -21.04 1.85
CA HIS A 90 -4.98 -22.07 1.35
C HIS A 90 -3.92 -21.72 0.28
N PRO A 91 -2.67 -21.47 0.73
CA PRO A 91 -1.53 -22.24 0.19
C PRO A 91 -0.55 -22.78 1.25
N ILE A 92 0.02 -23.96 0.98
CA ILE A 92 0.93 -24.77 1.82
C ILE A 92 1.88 -25.51 0.84
N PRO A 93 3.20 -25.74 1.04
CA PRO A 93 4.06 -25.46 2.19
C PRO A 93 5.36 -24.68 1.89
N CYS A 94 5.63 -23.63 2.67
CA CYS A 94 6.99 -23.11 2.88
C CYS A 94 7.57 -23.61 4.22
N GLY A 95 8.89 -23.84 4.25
CA GLY A 95 9.62 -24.59 5.28
C GLY A 95 9.44 -24.15 6.74
N SER A 96 8.84 -25.07 7.50
CA SER A 96 8.71 -25.33 8.95
C SER A 96 8.47 -24.23 10.01
N THR A 97 8.76 -22.95 9.83
CA THR A 97 8.54 -21.95 10.92
C THR A 97 7.45 -20.91 10.60
N ALA A 98 6.82 -20.30 11.61
CA ALA A 98 5.81 -19.27 11.37
C ALA A 98 6.38 -18.00 10.71
N ALA A 99 7.66 -17.68 10.95
CA ALA A 99 8.35 -16.53 10.35
C ALA A 99 8.65 -16.70 8.85
N THR A 100 8.61 -17.94 8.34
CA THR A 100 8.68 -18.24 6.90
C THR A 100 7.29 -18.34 6.24
N ARG A 101 6.21 -18.05 6.99
CA ARG A 101 4.78 -18.20 6.62
C ARG A 101 4.00 -16.89 6.63
N THR A 102 4.59 -15.83 6.10
CA THR A 102 3.86 -14.65 5.64
C THR A 102 4.74 -13.94 4.61
N VAL A 103 4.14 -13.38 3.56
CA VAL A 103 4.88 -12.54 2.59
C VAL A 103 5.39 -11.29 3.29
N ALA A 104 6.70 -11.05 3.27
CA ALA A 104 7.26 -9.82 3.82
C ALA A 104 6.95 -8.62 2.92
N VAL A 105 6.39 -7.54 3.48
CA VAL A 105 6.13 -6.28 2.76
C VAL A 105 7.01 -5.19 3.35
N GLU A 106 7.99 -4.72 2.58
CA GLU A 106 8.96 -3.74 3.05
C GLU A 106 9.36 -2.71 1.99
N LYS A 107 9.82 -1.52 2.40
CA LYS A 107 10.31 -0.47 1.47
C LYS A 107 9.26 -0.11 0.42
N ILE A 108 8.10 0.34 0.92
CA ILE A 108 6.97 0.78 0.10
C ILE A 108 6.87 2.30 0.21
N ASP A 109 7.07 2.98 -0.91
CA ASP A 109 7.08 4.45 -0.96
C ASP A 109 5.81 4.97 -1.66
N TYR A 110 5.05 5.80 -0.96
CA TYR A 110 3.95 6.58 -1.52
C TYR A 110 4.35 8.06 -1.54
N VAL A 111 4.47 8.66 -2.73
CA VAL A 111 5.05 10.00 -2.89
C VAL A 111 4.17 10.86 -3.79
N ASN A 112 3.83 12.08 -3.36
CA ASN A 112 3.04 13.03 -4.15
C ASN A 112 1.73 12.42 -4.65
N ILE A 113 0.85 12.06 -3.73
CA ILE A 113 -0.46 11.45 -4.01
C ILE A 113 -1.54 12.39 -3.53
N ALA A 114 -2.44 12.82 -4.39
CA ALA A 114 -3.49 13.77 -4.02
C ALA A 114 -4.85 13.33 -4.57
N GLY A 115 -5.94 13.69 -3.88
CA GLY A 115 -7.26 13.37 -4.42
C GLY A 115 -8.40 13.24 -3.42
N THR A 116 -9.46 12.55 -3.87
CA THR A 116 -10.66 12.32 -3.08
C THR A 116 -11.00 10.85 -2.86
N SER A 117 -11.25 10.51 -1.60
CA SER A 117 -11.76 9.23 -1.12
C SER A 117 -13.29 9.23 -1.06
N ALA A 118 -13.95 8.21 -1.57
CA ALA A 118 -15.40 8.04 -1.39
C ALA A 118 -15.72 7.51 0.03
N SER A 119 -14.85 6.64 0.58
CA SER A 119 -14.99 6.11 1.94
C SER A 119 -14.32 7.00 2.99
N LYS A 120 -14.60 6.73 4.28
CA LYS A 120 -13.94 7.42 5.41
C LYS A 120 -12.46 7.05 5.50
N ARG A 121 -12.09 5.79 5.23
CA ARG A 121 -10.73 5.29 5.38
C ARG A 121 -9.97 5.49 4.08
N ALA A 122 -9.16 6.55 4.00
CA ALA A 122 -8.38 6.84 2.80
C ALA A 122 -7.08 6.03 2.72
N VAL A 123 -6.52 5.65 3.87
CA VAL A 123 -5.29 4.86 4.00
C VAL A 123 -5.56 3.68 4.92
N THR A 124 -5.25 2.47 4.46
CA THR A 124 -5.41 1.24 5.24
C THR A 124 -4.16 0.38 5.10
N PHE A 125 -3.42 0.20 6.17
CA PHE A 125 -2.30 -0.76 6.25
C PHE A 125 -2.65 -1.86 7.24
N SER A 126 -3.19 -2.96 6.74
CA SER A 126 -3.55 -4.14 7.53
C SER A 126 -2.45 -5.20 7.34
N CYS A 127 -1.43 -5.13 8.17
CA CYS A 127 -0.25 -5.99 8.07
C CYS A 127 -0.23 -7.07 9.15
N SER A 128 0.49 -8.16 8.88
CA SER A 128 0.63 -9.31 9.77
C SER A 128 1.31 -8.93 11.08
N ASP A 129 0.79 -9.44 12.19
CA ASP A 129 1.40 -9.25 13.51
C ASP A 129 2.70 -10.06 13.68
N VAL A 130 2.87 -11.13 12.89
CA VAL A 130 4.06 -12.00 12.89
C VAL A 130 5.15 -11.44 11.97
N VAL A 131 4.76 -10.90 10.82
CA VAL A 131 5.67 -10.24 9.85
C VAL A 131 5.14 -8.84 9.52
N PRO A 132 5.36 -7.86 10.42
CA PRO A 132 4.89 -6.48 10.24
C PRO A 132 5.41 -5.83 8.96
N CYS A 133 4.61 -4.94 8.37
CA CYS A 133 5.10 -4.06 7.31
C CYS A 133 6.14 -3.10 7.87
N ARG A 134 7.27 -2.97 7.18
CA ARG A 134 8.40 -2.12 7.61
C ARG A 134 8.84 -1.18 6.53
N GLN A 135 9.34 -0.02 6.93
CA GLN A 135 9.86 0.98 5.99
C GLN A 135 8.79 1.40 4.96
N VAL A 136 7.54 1.55 5.41
CA VAL A 136 6.49 2.20 4.62
C VAL A 136 6.68 3.71 4.73
N SER A 137 6.67 4.43 3.62
CA SER A 137 6.84 5.88 3.59
C SER A 137 5.63 6.57 2.98
N LEU A 138 5.09 7.56 3.68
CA LEU A 138 4.13 8.52 3.13
C LEU A 138 4.83 9.86 2.98
N LYS A 139 4.95 10.38 1.76
CA LYS A 139 5.51 11.71 1.52
C LYS A 139 4.57 12.51 0.62
N ASP A 140 4.11 13.66 1.08
CA ASP A 140 3.22 14.54 0.31
C ASP A 140 1.95 13.78 -0.17
N VAL A 141 1.25 13.12 0.76
CA VAL A 141 0.01 12.37 0.51
C VAL A 141 -1.18 13.18 1.04
N ASN A 142 -2.04 13.68 0.17
CA ASN A 142 -3.16 14.56 0.50
C ASN A 142 -4.49 14.01 -0.07
N LEU A 143 -5.12 13.13 0.69
CA LEU A 143 -6.38 12.47 0.37
C LEU A 143 -7.49 13.00 1.27
N LYS A 144 -8.46 13.69 0.66
CA LYS A 144 -9.63 14.23 1.36
C LYS A 144 -10.84 13.35 1.11
N ARG A 145 -11.83 13.37 1.99
CA ARG A 145 -13.09 12.69 1.69
C ARG A 145 -13.91 13.52 0.70
N LEU A 146 -14.51 12.87 -0.30
CA LEU A 146 -15.35 13.54 -1.30
C LEU A 146 -16.53 14.28 -0.67
N SER A 147 -17.07 13.76 0.43
CA SER A 147 -18.17 14.39 1.17
C SER A 147 -17.79 15.66 1.94
N GLY A 148 -16.53 16.09 1.90
CA GLY A 148 -16.03 17.23 2.68
C GLY A 148 -15.79 16.94 4.16
N ARG A 149 -16.17 15.75 4.66
CA ARG A 149 -15.86 15.31 6.03
C ARG A 149 -14.39 14.87 6.15
N GLY A 150 -13.90 14.70 7.38
CA GLY A 150 -12.55 14.16 7.62
C GLY A 150 -12.36 12.75 7.03
N ALA A 151 -11.23 12.56 6.34
CA ALA A 151 -10.70 11.24 6.00
C ALA A 151 -9.88 10.70 7.19
N SER A 152 -9.70 9.38 7.26
CA SER A 152 -8.90 8.73 8.31
C SER A 152 -7.91 7.72 7.74
N ALA A 153 -6.81 7.49 8.46
CA ALA A 153 -5.89 6.38 8.22
C ALA A 153 -6.11 5.26 9.26
N TYR A 154 -5.83 4.02 8.88
CA TYR A 154 -5.81 2.86 9.78
C TYR A 154 -4.55 2.02 9.54
N CYS A 155 -3.88 1.65 10.63
CA CYS A 155 -2.67 0.83 10.60
C CYS A 155 -2.79 -0.29 11.64
N ARG A 156 -2.43 -1.51 11.23
CA ARG A 156 -2.19 -2.67 12.08
C ARG A 156 -0.81 -3.22 11.70
N SER A 157 0.08 -3.30 12.68
CA SER A 157 1.43 -3.87 12.51
C SER A 157 2.19 -3.29 11.30
N ALA A 158 2.14 -1.96 11.15
CA ALA A 158 2.82 -1.23 10.09
C ALA A 158 3.69 -0.11 10.69
N SER A 159 4.96 -0.07 10.26
CA SER A 159 5.95 0.89 10.75
C SER A 159 6.65 1.60 9.60
N GLY A 160 7.01 2.86 9.82
CA GLY A 160 7.42 3.72 8.73
C GLY A 160 7.66 5.16 9.10
N LYS A 161 7.61 6.02 8.10
CA LYS A 161 7.79 7.47 8.25
C LYS A 161 6.76 8.25 7.42
N ALA A 162 6.45 9.43 7.91
CA ALA A 162 5.64 10.42 7.20
C ALA A 162 6.47 11.71 7.05
N ALA A 163 6.38 12.38 5.90
CA ALA A 163 7.08 13.63 5.66
C ALA A 163 6.28 14.55 4.73
N GLY A 164 6.41 15.87 4.93
CA GLY A 164 5.65 16.86 4.17
C GLY A 164 4.16 16.83 4.52
N VAL A 165 3.30 17.15 3.54
CA VAL A 165 1.85 17.19 3.77
C VAL A 165 1.30 15.77 3.76
N VAL A 166 0.84 15.28 4.92
CA VAL A 166 0.21 13.96 5.05
C VAL A 166 -1.18 14.10 5.65
N VAL A 167 -2.20 14.04 4.78
CA VAL A 167 -3.62 14.09 5.08
C VAL A 167 -4.29 12.86 4.44
N PRO A 168 -5.02 12.02 5.19
CA PRO A 168 -5.20 12.06 6.64
C PRO A 168 -3.88 11.85 7.40
N GLU A 169 -3.86 12.22 8.68
CA GLU A 169 -2.69 12.03 9.56
C GLU A 169 -2.21 10.57 9.53
N SER A 170 -0.89 10.38 9.51
CA SER A 170 -0.30 9.04 9.42
C SER A 170 -0.57 8.22 10.67
N CYS A 171 -0.88 6.93 10.49
CA CYS A 171 -1.01 5.96 11.57
C CYS A 171 0.22 5.04 11.71
N LEU A 172 1.28 5.28 10.93
CA LEU A 172 2.47 4.43 10.91
C LEU A 172 3.25 4.55 12.23
N ALA A 173 3.58 3.42 12.85
CA ALA A 173 4.45 3.43 14.01
C ALA A 173 5.84 3.95 13.63
N GLY A 174 6.36 4.92 14.39
CA GLY A 174 7.65 5.57 14.12
C GLY A 174 7.59 6.73 13.12
N ALA A 175 6.42 7.05 12.56
CA ALA A 175 6.21 8.29 11.84
C ALA A 175 6.24 9.46 12.81
N ARG A 176 7.44 9.96 13.13
CA ARG A 176 7.57 11.28 13.73
C ARG A 176 7.02 12.28 12.72
N ALA A 177 6.13 13.16 13.16
CA ALA A 177 5.86 14.37 12.42
C ALA A 177 7.22 15.04 12.20
N ALA A 178 7.62 15.23 10.95
CA ALA A 178 8.67 16.18 10.65
C ALA A 178 8.14 17.52 11.14
N GLY A 179 8.59 17.89 12.34
CA GLY A 179 8.27 19.17 12.94
C GLY A 179 8.63 20.25 11.93
N VAL A 180 7.68 21.16 11.76
CA VAL A 180 7.95 22.55 11.42
C VAL A 180 9.23 22.97 12.13
N GLU A 181 10.26 23.36 11.37
CA GLU A 181 11.32 24.21 11.90
C GLU A 181 10.65 25.51 12.35
N GLU A 182 10.40 25.63 13.66
CA GLU A 182 10.27 26.93 14.31
C GLU A 182 11.62 27.26 14.96
N GLN A 183 12.23 28.32 14.41
CA GLN A 183 13.38 29.12 14.88
C GLN A 183 14.78 28.51 14.76
#